data_AF-A0A154IEE3-F1
#
_entry.id   AF-A0A154IEE3-F1
#
_cell.length_a   1.000
_cell.length_b   1.000
_cell.length_c   1.000
_cell.angle_alpha   90.00
_cell.angle_beta   90.00
_cell.angle_gamma   90.00
#
_symmetry.space_group_name_H-M   'P 1'
#
loop_
_entity.id
_entity.type
_entity.pdbx_description
1 polymer ?
#
loop_
_entity_poly.entity_id
_entity_poly.type
_entity_poly.pdbx_seq_one_letter_code
_entity_poly.pdbx_strand_id
1 'polypeptide(L)'
;MWRGMIVFAGLLGAAGTAHANSRYFCSADDKEARFTLESGFESAAGHKLNHFRGALIVKDPAQEAVFGKRVFESQHLTNHWSRNGELLMEVFDGGEDDTGGATLDLVVIAGERGKPAANFSGSYSLTIEGGEKPYAVEGKVSCGTK
;
A
#
# COMPACT_ATOMS: atom_id res chain seq x y z
N MET A 1 54.18 8.58 40.58
CA MET A 1 52.99 9.46 40.69
C MET A 1 52.83 10.19 39.35
N TRP A 2 51.58 10.48 38.97
CA TRP A 2 51.09 11.16 37.78
C TRP A 2 50.65 10.28 36.59
N ARG A 3 49.32 10.18 36.53
CA ARG A 3 48.46 9.61 35.49
C ARG A 3 48.24 10.70 34.43
N GLY A 4 48.23 10.39 33.14
CA GLY A 4 47.77 11.32 32.10
C GLY A 4 47.51 10.57 30.81
N MET A 5 46.33 9.97 30.65
CA MET A 5 45.16 10.51 29.93
C MET A 5 45.23 10.29 28.41
N ILE A 6 44.33 9.40 27.97
CA ILE A 6 43.97 8.97 26.62
C ILE A 6 43.51 10.16 25.77
N VAL A 7 43.84 10.15 24.47
CA VAL A 7 43.01 10.81 23.44
C VAL A 7 42.82 9.84 22.28
N PHE A 8 41.72 9.09 22.31
CA PHE A 8 41.18 8.32 21.20
C PHE A 8 40.16 9.24 20.50
N ALA A 9 40.63 10.06 19.57
CA ALA A 9 39.78 11.04 18.88
C ALA A 9 39.61 10.66 17.40
N GLY A 10 38.36 10.46 17.00
CA GLY A 10 37.91 10.71 15.63
C GLY A 10 37.65 9.49 14.76
N LEU A 11 36.70 8.62 15.13
CA LEU A 11 36.06 7.72 14.17
C LEU A 11 34.54 7.63 14.44
N LEU A 12 33.88 8.78 14.39
CA LEU A 12 32.42 8.89 14.42
C LEU A 12 32.00 9.94 13.40
N GLY A 13 32.05 9.57 12.12
CA GLY A 13 31.77 10.48 11.01
C GLY A 13 31.13 9.79 9.82
N ALA A 14 30.33 8.74 10.06
CA ALA A 14 29.46 8.16 9.04
C ALA A 14 28.25 7.50 9.72
N ALA A 15 27.57 8.26 10.59
CA ALA A 15 26.17 7.98 10.83
C ALA A 15 25.43 8.38 9.55
N GLY A 16 25.37 7.45 8.59
CA GLY A 16 24.48 7.60 7.44
C GLY A 16 23.10 7.94 7.97
N THR A 17 22.50 8.99 7.43
CA THR A 17 21.11 9.34 7.69
C THR A 17 20.27 8.09 7.41
N ALA A 18 19.75 7.46 8.46
CA ALA A 18 18.75 6.42 8.33
C ALA A 18 17.49 7.11 7.80
N HIS A 19 17.40 7.21 6.48
CA HIS A 19 16.25 7.74 5.78
C HIS A 19 15.05 6.86 6.12
N ALA A 20 14.12 7.40 6.92
CA ALA A 20 12.90 6.70 7.29
C ALA A 20 12.02 6.55 6.05
N ASN A 21 12.13 5.42 5.36
CA ASN A 21 11.17 5.05 4.34
C ASN A 21 9.82 4.84 5.03
N SER A 22 8.84 5.70 4.74
CA SER A 22 7.50 5.53 5.27
C SER A 22 6.88 4.29 4.65
N ARG A 23 6.55 3.30 5.47
CA ARG A 23 5.82 2.11 5.02
C ARG A 23 4.36 2.22 5.46
N TYR A 24 3.47 2.14 4.49
CA TYR A 24 2.03 2.09 4.71
C TYR A 24 1.54 0.66 4.59
N PHE A 25 0.62 0.31 5.48
CA PHE A 25 -0.06 -0.98 5.48
C PHE A 25 -1.55 -0.70 5.54
N CYS A 26 -2.30 -1.19 4.57
CA CYS A 26 -3.76 -1.07 4.53
C CYS A 26 -4.39 -2.45 4.40
N SER A 27 -5.50 -2.67 5.09
CA SER A 27 -6.22 -3.94 5.02
C SER A 27 -7.72 -3.77 5.22
N ALA A 28 -8.48 -4.61 4.55
CA ALA A 28 -9.90 -4.82 4.81
C ALA A 28 -10.19 -6.33 4.85
N ASP A 29 -11.17 -6.71 5.66
CA ASP A 29 -11.74 -8.05 5.70
C ASP A 29 -13.22 -7.88 6.08
N ASP A 30 -14.08 -7.74 5.07
CA ASP A 30 -15.52 -7.50 5.23
C ASP A 30 -16.34 -8.52 4.44
N LYS A 31 -17.62 -8.25 4.16
CA LYS A 31 -18.47 -9.20 3.42
C LYS A 31 -18.13 -9.30 1.93
N GLU A 32 -17.48 -8.29 1.36
CA GLU A 32 -17.23 -8.17 -0.07
C GLU A 32 -15.81 -8.59 -0.45
N ALA A 33 -14.82 -8.21 0.36
CA ALA A 33 -13.42 -8.46 0.03
C ALA A 33 -12.56 -8.72 1.27
N ARG A 34 -11.43 -9.39 1.03
CA ARG A 34 -10.32 -9.48 1.97
C ARG A 34 -9.03 -9.12 1.26
N PHE A 35 -8.33 -8.09 1.73
CA PHE A 35 -7.06 -7.70 1.15
C PHE A 35 -6.07 -7.14 2.16
N THR A 36 -4.80 -7.16 1.76
CA THR A 36 -3.70 -6.47 2.41
C THR A 36 -2.86 -5.79 1.35
N LEU A 37 -2.56 -4.50 1.54
CA LEU A 37 -1.68 -3.70 0.70
C LEU A 37 -0.54 -3.15 1.55
N GLU A 38 0.67 -3.23 1.02
CA GLU A 38 1.87 -2.65 1.61
C GLU A 38 2.55 -1.77 0.56
N SER A 39 2.82 -0.51 0.90
CA SER A 39 3.59 0.41 0.06
C SER A 39 4.69 1.08 0.85
N GLY A 40 5.88 1.18 0.27
CA GLY A 40 6.99 1.96 0.78
C GLY A 40 7.23 3.18 -0.11
N PHE A 41 7.34 4.35 0.50
CA PHE A 41 7.74 5.58 -0.20
C PHE A 41 9.13 6.01 0.24
N GLU A 42 9.94 6.46 -0.71
CA GLU A 42 11.22 7.10 -0.42
C GLU A 42 10.99 8.38 0.39
N SER A 43 11.84 8.61 1.40
CA SER A 43 11.76 9.81 2.26
C SER A 43 12.14 11.12 1.55
N ALA A 44 12.80 11.04 0.39
CA ALA A 44 13.26 12.19 -0.37
C ALA A 44 12.09 12.93 -1.06
N ALA A 45 12.35 14.17 -1.49
CA ALA A 45 11.35 14.97 -2.18
C ALA A 45 10.78 14.22 -3.40
N GLY A 46 9.45 14.08 -3.45
CA GLY A 46 8.73 13.43 -4.55
C GLY A 46 7.93 12.20 -4.16
N HIS A 47 8.07 11.67 -2.93
CA HIS A 47 7.32 10.49 -2.46
C HIS A 47 7.33 9.35 -3.49
N LYS A 48 8.51 9.09 -4.06
CA LYS A 48 8.68 8.04 -5.06
C LYS A 48 8.36 6.68 -4.42
N LEU A 49 7.57 5.88 -5.13
CA LEU A 49 7.33 4.49 -4.73
C LEU A 49 8.65 3.72 -4.72
N ASN A 50 8.99 3.15 -3.57
CA ASN A 50 10.13 2.24 -3.40
C ASN A 50 9.69 0.80 -3.67
N HIS A 51 8.60 0.38 -3.03
CA HIS A 51 8.01 -0.94 -3.21
C HIS A 51 6.51 -0.90 -3.01
N PHE A 52 5.81 -1.82 -3.67
CA PHE A 52 4.42 -2.14 -3.39
C PHE A 52 4.20 -3.64 -3.55
N ARG A 53 3.42 -4.21 -2.64
CA ARG A 53 2.88 -5.55 -2.74
C ARG A 53 1.47 -5.60 -2.15
N GLY A 54 0.64 -6.48 -2.68
CA GLY A 54 -0.71 -6.67 -2.22
C GLY A 54 -1.20 -8.09 -2.42
N ALA A 55 -2.29 -8.42 -1.76
CA ALA A 55 -3.07 -9.60 -2.06
C ALA A 55 -4.54 -9.29 -1.85
N LEU A 56 -5.40 -9.83 -2.71
CA LEU A 56 -6.85 -9.64 -2.70
C LEU A 56 -7.55 -10.98 -2.90
N ILE A 57 -8.63 -11.16 -2.16
CA ILE A 57 -9.66 -12.17 -2.38
C ILE A 57 -10.98 -11.44 -2.46
N VAL A 58 -11.70 -11.62 -3.56
CA VAL A 58 -13.08 -11.14 -3.73
C VAL A 58 -14.00 -12.24 -3.23
N LYS A 59 -14.98 -11.90 -2.37
CA LYS A 59 -15.83 -12.88 -1.69
C LYS A 59 -17.14 -13.18 -2.42
N ASP A 60 -17.47 -12.37 -3.43
CA ASP A 60 -18.58 -12.71 -4.33
C ASP A 60 -18.23 -13.99 -5.11
N PRO A 61 -19.04 -15.06 -5.04
CA PRO A 61 -18.70 -16.34 -5.66
C PRO A 61 -18.48 -16.29 -7.16
N ALA A 62 -19.18 -15.41 -7.88
CA ALA A 62 -19.03 -15.29 -9.33
C ALA A 62 -17.70 -14.61 -9.67
N GLN A 63 -17.31 -13.59 -8.89
CA GLN A 63 -16.02 -12.91 -9.07
C GLN A 63 -14.84 -13.76 -8.58
N GLU A 64 -15.01 -14.51 -7.48
CA GLU A 64 -14.00 -15.43 -6.95
C GLU A 64 -13.64 -16.52 -7.96
N ALA A 65 -14.62 -17.03 -8.72
CA ALA A 65 -14.38 -18.00 -9.77
C ALA A 65 -13.52 -17.46 -10.92
N VAL A 66 -13.51 -16.14 -11.15
CA VAL A 66 -12.75 -15.47 -12.21
C VAL A 66 -11.37 -15.04 -11.72
N PHE A 67 -11.30 -14.34 -10.59
CA PHE A 67 -10.04 -13.74 -10.10
C PHE A 67 -9.33 -14.60 -9.05
N GLY A 68 -10.03 -15.52 -8.39
CA GLY A 68 -9.50 -16.27 -7.26
C GLY A 68 -8.80 -15.37 -6.24
N LYS A 69 -7.66 -15.85 -5.72
CA LYS A 69 -6.73 -15.01 -4.97
C LYS A 69 -5.78 -14.31 -5.95
N ARG A 70 -5.78 -12.98 -5.92
CA ARG A 70 -4.80 -12.16 -6.65
C ARG A 70 -3.65 -11.72 -5.76
N VAL A 71 -2.46 -11.68 -6.34
CA VAL A 71 -1.25 -11.12 -5.75
C VAL A 71 -0.82 -9.96 -6.62
N PHE A 72 -0.59 -8.81 -5.99
CA PHE A 72 -0.20 -7.60 -6.69
C PHE A 72 1.24 -7.27 -6.35
N GLU A 73 2.03 -7.01 -7.38
CA GLU A 73 3.37 -6.42 -7.29
C GLU A 73 3.34 -4.95 -7.75
N SER A 74 4.48 -4.26 -7.64
CA SER A 74 4.58 -2.81 -7.88
C SER A 74 4.07 -2.33 -9.23
N GLN A 75 4.10 -3.18 -10.26
CA GLN A 75 3.56 -2.87 -11.59
C GLN A 75 2.02 -2.68 -11.62
N HIS A 76 1.30 -3.20 -10.63
CA HIS A 76 -0.15 -3.07 -10.55
C HIS A 76 -0.58 -1.76 -9.85
N LEU A 77 0.33 -1.07 -9.15
CA LEU A 77 0.01 0.20 -8.50
C LEU A 77 0.10 1.35 -9.51
N THR A 78 -1.00 1.61 -10.21
CA THR A 78 -1.07 2.56 -11.32
C THR A 78 -1.07 4.02 -10.85
N ASN A 79 -1.79 4.32 -9.76
CA ASN A 79 -1.76 5.63 -9.13
C ASN A 79 -1.46 5.51 -7.63
N HIS A 80 -0.66 6.45 -7.13
CA HIS A 80 -0.34 6.52 -5.71
C HIS A 80 -0.06 7.94 -5.27
N TRP A 81 -0.45 8.24 -4.05
CA TRP A 81 -0.17 9.51 -3.40
C TRP A 81 -0.03 9.30 -1.90
N SER A 82 0.99 9.90 -1.31
CA SER A 82 1.11 9.99 0.13
C SER A 82 1.66 11.36 0.50
N ARG A 83 0.84 12.19 1.16
CA ARG A 83 1.28 13.52 1.60
C ARG A 83 0.41 14.05 2.72
N ASN A 84 1.05 14.61 3.74
CA ASN A 84 0.37 15.37 4.81
C ASN A 84 -0.79 14.61 5.48
N GLY A 85 -0.62 13.32 5.71
CA GLY A 85 -1.65 12.47 6.34
C GLY A 85 -2.68 11.87 5.38
N GLU A 86 -2.66 12.23 4.09
CA GLU A 86 -3.50 11.61 3.05
C GLU A 86 -2.75 10.45 2.38
N LEU A 87 -3.48 9.39 2.08
CA LEU A 87 -3.01 8.25 1.31
C LEU A 87 -4.04 7.90 0.21
N LEU A 88 -3.56 7.76 -1.02
CA LEU A 88 -4.29 7.18 -2.14
C LEU A 88 -3.44 6.09 -2.77
N MET A 89 -4.07 4.95 -3.06
CA MET A 89 -3.47 3.85 -3.82
C MET A 89 -4.53 3.30 -4.77
N GLU A 90 -4.20 3.20 -6.05
CA GLU A 90 -5.01 2.57 -7.08
C GLU A 90 -4.24 1.37 -7.62
N VAL A 91 -4.86 0.20 -7.52
CA VAL A 91 -4.31 -1.07 -7.95
C VAL A 91 -5.15 -1.58 -9.10
N PHE A 92 -4.54 -1.65 -10.27
CA PHE A 92 -5.17 -2.14 -11.48
C PHE A 92 -4.54 -3.48 -11.89
N ASP A 93 -5.38 -4.48 -12.07
CA ASP A 93 -5.07 -5.77 -12.69
C ASP A 93 -5.85 -5.85 -14.00
N GLY A 94 -5.12 -5.78 -15.13
CA GLY A 94 -5.71 -5.86 -16.46
C GLY A 94 -6.27 -7.23 -16.82
N GLY A 95 -6.15 -8.21 -15.93
CA GLY A 95 -6.45 -9.60 -16.20
C GLY A 95 -5.34 -10.26 -17.00
N GLU A 96 -5.19 -11.57 -16.80
CA GLU A 96 -4.40 -12.42 -17.68
C GLU A 96 -5.38 -13.27 -18.54
N ASP A 97 -4.86 -14.22 -19.30
CA ASP A 97 -5.70 -15.14 -20.09
C ASP A 97 -6.72 -15.90 -19.22
N ASP A 98 -6.49 -15.97 -17.91
CA ASP A 98 -7.34 -16.66 -16.93
C ASP A 98 -8.63 -15.91 -16.56
N THR A 99 -8.73 -14.58 -16.77
CA THR A 99 -9.91 -13.79 -16.39
C THR A 99 -10.99 -13.72 -17.46
N GLY A 100 -10.74 -14.29 -18.64
CA GLY A 100 -11.65 -14.15 -19.78
C GLY A 100 -11.77 -12.70 -20.27
N GLY A 101 -10.76 -11.87 -20.03
CA GLY A 101 -10.75 -10.45 -20.40
C GLY A 101 -11.40 -9.53 -19.36
N ALA A 102 -11.76 -10.05 -18.19
CA ALA A 102 -12.19 -9.21 -17.08
C ALA A 102 -11.00 -8.47 -16.45
N THR A 103 -11.23 -7.22 -16.04
CA THR A 103 -10.24 -6.34 -15.39
C THR A 103 -10.69 -6.01 -13.98
N LEU A 104 -9.74 -5.74 -13.08
CA LEU A 104 -10.00 -5.39 -11.69
C LEU A 104 -9.32 -4.08 -11.33
N ASP A 105 -10.08 -3.19 -10.67
CA ASP A 105 -9.61 -1.91 -10.13
C ASP A 105 -9.94 -1.81 -8.64
N LEU A 106 -8.92 -1.65 -7.80
CA LEU A 106 -9.03 -1.46 -6.36
C LEU A 106 -8.43 -0.10 -5.98
N VAL A 107 -9.28 0.82 -5.55
CA VAL A 107 -8.88 2.13 -5.06
C VAL A 107 -9.00 2.17 -3.54
N VAL A 108 -7.95 2.64 -2.87
CA VAL A 108 -7.91 2.89 -1.44
C VAL A 108 -7.65 4.36 -1.19
N ILE A 109 -8.54 5.01 -0.44
CA ILE A 109 -8.40 6.40 0.01
C ILE A 109 -8.50 6.40 1.53
N ALA A 110 -7.46 6.89 2.21
CA ALA A 110 -7.38 6.86 3.66
C ALA A 110 -6.66 8.06 4.24
N GLY A 111 -6.98 8.35 5.50
CA GLY A 111 -6.41 9.46 6.25
C GLY A 111 -7.09 10.80 5.98
N GLU A 112 -6.64 11.82 6.70
CA GLU A 112 -7.17 13.18 6.58
C GLU A 112 -6.03 14.18 6.49
N ARG A 113 -6.13 15.09 5.52
CA ARG A 113 -5.12 16.12 5.29
C ARG A 113 -4.88 16.96 6.53
N GLY A 114 -3.60 17.11 6.88
CA GLY A 114 -3.18 17.90 8.04
C GLY A 114 -3.39 17.20 9.38
N LYS A 115 -3.86 15.94 9.38
CA LYS A 115 -4.01 15.12 10.59
C LYS A 115 -3.26 13.79 10.45
N PRO A 116 -1.91 13.82 10.35
CA PRO A 116 -1.13 12.60 10.27
C PRO A 116 -1.31 11.78 11.57
N ALA A 117 -1.57 10.49 11.41
CA ALA A 117 -1.71 9.54 12.50
C ALA A 117 -0.99 8.23 12.16
N ALA A 118 -0.47 7.55 13.17
CA ALA A 118 0.19 6.25 12.98
C ALA A 118 -0.80 5.15 12.56
N ASN A 119 -2.06 5.26 13.01
CA ASN A 119 -3.16 4.41 12.59
C ASN A 119 -4.30 5.32 12.14
N PHE A 120 -4.90 5.01 11.00
CA PHE A 120 -5.95 5.83 10.40
C PHE A 120 -6.87 4.94 9.56
N SER A 121 -8.05 5.44 9.22
CA SER A 121 -9.05 4.70 8.45
C SER A 121 -9.35 5.40 7.12
N GLY A 122 -10.11 4.70 6.30
CA GLY A 122 -10.53 5.20 5.00
C GLY A 122 -11.66 4.36 4.40
N SER A 123 -11.78 4.45 3.09
CA SER A 123 -12.63 3.59 2.27
C SER A 123 -11.83 2.94 1.16
N TYR A 124 -12.35 1.83 0.66
CA TYR A 124 -11.94 1.28 -0.62
C TYR A 124 -13.15 1.18 -1.55
N SER A 125 -12.89 1.24 -2.86
CA SER A 125 -13.81 0.82 -3.91
C SER A 125 -13.15 -0.28 -4.72
N LEU A 126 -13.88 -1.34 -5.01
CA LEU A 126 -13.46 -2.44 -5.85
C LEU A 126 -14.42 -2.56 -7.03
N THR A 127 -13.88 -2.48 -8.24
CA THR A 127 -14.63 -2.61 -9.49
C THR A 127 -14.05 -3.76 -10.31
N ILE A 128 -14.91 -4.58 -10.89
CA ILE A 128 -14.56 -5.60 -11.87
C ILE A 128 -15.43 -5.40 -13.11
N GLU A 129 -14.78 -5.28 -14.26
CA GLU A 129 -15.42 -5.05 -15.57
C GLU A 129 -15.02 -6.16 -16.56
N GLY A 130 -15.72 -6.25 -17.70
CA GLY A 130 -15.40 -7.21 -18.77
C GLY A 130 -15.92 -8.64 -18.58
N GLY A 131 -16.37 -9.01 -17.38
CA GLY A 131 -17.07 -10.28 -17.11
C GLY A 131 -18.54 -10.30 -17.55
N GLU A 132 -19.28 -11.37 -17.23
CA GLU A 132 -20.71 -11.49 -17.57
C GLU A 132 -21.56 -10.33 -17.03
N LYS A 133 -21.18 -9.79 -15.86
CA LYS A 133 -21.83 -8.64 -15.23
C LYS A 133 -20.79 -7.75 -14.53
N PRO A 134 -20.91 -6.41 -14.64
CA PRO A 134 -20.11 -5.50 -13.84
C PRO A 134 -20.33 -5.74 -12.34
N TYR A 135 -19.26 -5.72 -11.57
CA TYR A 135 -19.28 -5.81 -10.11
C TYR A 135 -18.61 -4.57 -9.52
N ALA A 136 -19.28 -3.91 -8.59
CA ALA A 136 -18.76 -2.71 -7.94
C ALA A 136 -19.21 -2.68 -6.49
N VAL A 137 -18.26 -2.53 -5.57
CA VAL A 137 -18.51 -2.52 -4.13
C VAL A 137 -17.62 -1.51 -3.43
N GLU A 138 -18.07 -1.06 -2.27
CA GLU A 138 -17.32 -0.17 -1.39
C GLU A 138 -17.29 -0.73 0.02
N GLY A 139 -16.20 -0.46 0.73
CA GLY A 139 -16.05 -0.85 2.12
C GLY A 139 -15.11 0.04 2.90
N LYS A 140 -14.86 -0.33 4.16
CA LYS A 140 -13.94 0.39 5.04
C LYS A 140 -12.57 -0.26 5.01
N VAL A 141 -11.54 0.58 5.02
CA VAL A 141 -10.16 0.13 5.14
C VAL A 141 -9.56 0.66 6.45
N SER A 142 -8.71 -0.16 7.06
CA SER A 142 -7.84 0.26 8.16
C SER A 142 -6.42 0.36 7.65
N CYS A 143 -5.73 1.45 7.96
CA CYS A 143 -4.38 1.71 7.52
C CYS A 143 -3.47 2.14 8.69
N GLY A 144 -2.16 1.98 8.50
CA GLY A 144 -1.17 2.48 9.44
C GLY A 144 0.20 2.68 8.82
N THR A 145 1.08 3.35 9.55
CA THR A 145 2.48 3.57 9.19
C THR A 145 3.43 2.85 10.12
N LYS A 146 4.54 2.35 9.56
CA LYS A 146 5.73 1.90 10.29
C LYS A 146 6.98 2.53 9.73
#